data_AF-A0AA89APQ1-F1
#
_entry.id   AF-A0AA89APQ1-F1
#
_cell.length_a   1.000
_cell.length_b   1.000
_cell.length_c   1.000
_cell.angle_alpha   90.00
_cell.angle_beta   90.00
_cell.angle_gamma   90.00
#
_symmetry.space_group_name_H-M   'P 1'
#
loop_
_entity.id
_entity.type
_entity.pdbx_description
1 polymer ?
#
loop_
_entity_poly.entity_id
_entity_poly.type
_entity_poly.pdbx_seq_one_letter_code
_entity_poly.pdbx_strand_id
1 'polypeptide(L)'
;MKSFRVGTLLLVLFIVSVTFSLEVDAQSCKSSGNIRGRKPPPGQCNQENDSDCCVQGKSYTTYKCSPSVSSNTKATLTLNSFQKGGDGGGPSECDNQYHSDDTPVVALSTGWYSRGGRCHNNIVISANGQSVRAMVVDECDSTMGYRIKG
;
A
#
# COMPACT_ATOMS: atom_id res chain seq x y z
N MET A 1 -41.11 -33.98 -28.18
CA MET A 1 -41.11 -32.49 -28.13
C MET A 1 -41.14 -31.90 -26.71
N LYS A 2 -41.82 -32.49 -25.71
CA LYS A 2 -41.87 -31.96 -24.33
C LYS A 2 -40.54 -32.09 -23.57
N SER A 3 -39.87 -33.24 -23.63
CA SER A 3 -38.60 -33.49 -22.94
C SER A 3 -37.45 -32.58 -23.42
N PHE A 4 -37.39 -32.32 -24.73
CA PHE A 4 -36.38 -31.43 -25.33
C PHE A 4 -36.51 -29.99 -24.83
N ARG A 5 -37.75 -29.48 -24.66
CA ARG A 5 -38.01 -28.15 -24.11
C ARG A 5 -37.60 -28.02 -22.63
N VAL A 6 -37.78 -29.08 -21.84
CA VAL A 6 -37.37 -29.11 -20.42
C VAL A 6 -35.85 -29.11 -20.29
N GLY A 7 -35.15 -29.90 -21.11
CA GLY A 7 -33.68 -29.92 -21.14
C GLY A 7 -33.08 -28.57 -21.51
N THR A 8 -33.64 -27.88 -22.52
CA THR A 8 -33.19 -26.52 -22.90
C THR A 8 -33.45 -25.51 -21.78
N LEU A 9 -34.59 -25.60 -21.08
CA LEU A 9 -34.90 -24.69 -19.97
C LEU A 9 -33.93 -24.85 -18.79
N LEU A 10 -33.60 -26.10 -18.45
CA LEU A 10 -32.65 -26.41 -17.37
C LEU A 10 -31.23 -25.95 -17.72
N LEU A 11 -30.81 -26.11 -18.99
CA LEU A 11 -29.51 -25.63 -19.45
C LEU A 11 -29.41 -24.11 -19.38
N VAL A 12 -30.46 -23.39 -19.79
CA VAL A 12 -30.53 -21.92 -19.71
C VAL A 12 -30.50 -21.45 -18.26
N LEU A 13 -31.26 -22.10 -17.36
CA LEU A 13 -31.24 -21.80 -15.92
C LEU A 13 -29.86 -22.02 -15.29
N PHE A 14 -29.16 -23.08 -15.69
CA PHE A 14 -27.80 -23.37 -15.21
C PHE A 14 -26.77 -22.34 -15.70
N ILE A 15 -26.88 -21.90 -16.96
CA ILE A 15 -26.00 -20.83 -17.49
C ILE A 15 -26.27 -19.53 -16.74
N VAL A 16 -27.54 -19.17 -16.52
CA VAL A 16 -27.92 -17.96 -15.78
C VAL A 16 -27.39 -18.03 -14.34
N SER A 17 -27.53 -19.15 -13.63
CA SER A 17 -27.02 -19.27 -12.26
C SER A 17 -25.50 -19.20 -12.16
N VAL A 18 -24.76 -19.76 -13.14
CA VAL A 18 -23.30 -19.63 -13.23
C VAL A 18 -22.90 -18.17 -13.50
N THR A 19 -23.62 -17.46 -14.38
CA THR A 19 -23.33 -16.04 -14.66
C THR A 19 -23.65 -15.10 -13.50
N PHE A 20 -24.71 -15.36 -12.72
CA PHE A 20 -25.04 -14.59 -11.51
C PHE A 20 -24.06 -14.85 -10.35
N SER A 21 -23.32 -15.96 -10.37
CA SER A 21 -22.33 -16.28 -9.33
C SER A 21 -20.94 -15.67 -9.59
N LEU A 22 -20.74 -15.03 -10.75
CA LEU A 22 -19.48 -14.40 -11.15
C LEU A 22 -19.49 -12.88 -10.99
N GLU A 23 -20.19 -12.36 -9.98
CA GLU A 23 -19.89 -11.02 -9.48
C GLU A 23 -18.60 -11.10 -8.64
N VAL A 24 -17.45 -11.12 -9.34
CA VAL A 24 -16.18 -10.76 -8.71
C VAL A 24 -16.25 -9.27 -8.47
N ASP A 25 -16.74 -8.88 -7.29
CA ASP A 25 -16.60 -7.51 -6.81
C ASP A 25 -15.11 -7.27 -6.57
N ALA A 26 -14.39 -6.89 -7.63
CA ALA A 26 -13.03 -6.40 -7.53
C ALA A 26 -13.12 -5.06 -6.80
N GLN A 27 -13.30 -5.11 -5.47
CA GLN A 27 -13.43 -3.94 -4.64
C GLN A 27 -12.16 -3.12 -4.77
N SER A 28 -12.26 -2.08 -5.61
CA SER A 28 -11.25 -1.05 -5.74
C SER A 28 -10.92 -0.51 -4.35
N CYS A 29 -9.63 -0.33 -4.06
CA CYS A 29 -9.20 0.20 -2.77
C CYS A 29 -9.82 1.59 -2.54
N LYS A 30 -10.66 1.70 -1.51
CA LYS A 30 -11.29 2.96 -1.09
C LYS A 30 -10.56 3.52 0.14
N SER A 31 -10.69 4.82 0.35
CA SER A 31 -10.17 5.46 1.56
C SER A 31 -10.82 4.86 2.82
N SER A 32 -10.03 4.69 3.87
CA SER A 32 -10.52 4.18 5.16
C SER A 32 -11.07 5.27 6.07
N GLY A 33 -10.81 6.54 5.75
CA GLY A 33 -11.26 7.69 6.53
C GLY A 33 -10.33 8.88 6.36
N ASN A 34 -10.46 9.85 7.27
CA ASN A 34 -9.64 11.06 7.30
C ASN A 34 -9.11 11.32 8.71
N ILE A 35 -7.92 11.91 8.79
CA ILE A 35 -7.34 12.43 10.03
C ILE A 35 -7.14 13.94 9.92
N ARG A 36 -7.29 14.64 11.05
CA ARG A 36 -7.04 16.08 11.11
C ARG A 36 -5.60 16.33 11.52
N GLY A 37 -4.88 17.07 10.69
CA GLY A 37 -3.48 17.38 10.90
C GLY A 37 -3.23 18.22 12.14
N ARG A 38 -2.12 17.92 12.82
CA ARG A 38 -1.59 18.67 13.96
C ARG A 38 -0.19 19.14 13.61
N LYS A 39 0.12 20.39 13.96
CA LYS A 39 1.46 20.93 13.79
C LYS A 39 2.45 20.09 14.62
N PRO A 40 3.53 19.58 14.03
CA PRO A 40 4.57 18.87 14.78
C PRO A 40 5.29 19.84 15.75
N PRO A 41 5.78 19.36 16.90
CA PRO A 41 6.62 20.11 17.80
C PRO A 41 7.87 20.64 17.09
N PRO A 42 8.48 21.72 17.61
CA PRO A 42 9.74 22.23 17.09
C PRO A 42 10.80 21.13 16.98
N GLY A 43 11.45 21.01 15.83
CA GLY A 43 12.50 20.03 15.57
C GLY A 43 12.03 18.59 15.31
N GLN A 44 10.73 18.31 15.33
CA GLN A 44 10.18 16.96 15.07
C GLN A 44 9.64 16.77 13.65
N CYS A 45 9.72 17.80 12.80
CA CYS A 45 9.43 17.65 11.39
C CYS A 45 10.73 17.70 10.59
N ASN A 46 11.04 16.61 9.89
CA ASN A 46 12.06 16.61 8.87
C ASN A 46 11.42 16.97 7.52
N GLN A 47 12.06 17.86 6.76
CA GLN A 47 11.64 18.27 5.42
C GLN A 47 12.64 17.80 4.33
N GLU A 48 13.59 16.95 4.69
CA GLU A 48 14.46 16.25 3.74
C GLU A 48 13.64 15.31 2.84
N ASN A 49 14.21 14.95 1.69
CA ASN A 49 13.64 14.01 0.73
C ASN A 49 12.18 14.33 0.30
N ASP A 50 11.90 15.62 0.09
CA ASP A 50 10.59 16.13 -0.32
C ASP A 50 9.45 15.84 0.68
N SER A 51 9.80 15.74 1.96
CA SER A 51 8.83 15.52 3.04
C SER A 51 8.10 16.81 3.45
N ASP A 52 6.77 16.73 3.52
CA ASP A 52 5.92 17.83 3.96
C ASP A 52 5.51 17.70 5.43
N CYS A 53 5.63 18.79 6.18
CA CYS A 53 5.11 18.84 7.53
C CYS A 53 3.58 18.81 7.56
N CYS A 54 3.04 18.14 8.59
CA CYS A 54 1.62 18.14 8.85
C CYS A 54 1.09 19.55 9.16
N VAL A 55 0.06 19.97 8.44
CA VAL A 55 -0.55 21.30 8.54
C VAL A 55 -1.70 21.27 9.55
N GLN A 56 -1.66 22.18 10.52
CA GLN A 56 -2.70 22.31 11.54
C GLN A 56 -4.08 22.45 10.90
N GLY A 57 -4.99 21.54 11.25
CA GLY A 57 -6.38 21.60 10.83
C GLY A 57 -6.67 21.08 9.41
N LYS A 58 -5.66 20.80 8.58
CA LYS A 58 -5.83 20.19 7.25
C LYS A 58 -6.33 18.75 7.38
N SER A 59 -7.24 18.33 6.51
CA SER A 59 -7.72 16.94 6.46
C SER A 59 -6.79 16.11 5.57
N TYR A 60 -6.35 14.96 6.07
CA TYR A 60 -5.51 14.00 5.36
C TYR A 60 -6.26 12.67 5.23
N THR A 61 -6.34 12.14 4.01
CA THR A 61 -6.99 10.86 3.72
C THR A 61 -6.12 9.71 4.22
N THR A 62 -6.76 8.69 4.79
CA THR A 62 -6.10 7.45 5.22
C THR A 62 -6.55 6.28 4.36
N TYR A 63 -5.69 5.28 4.26
CA TYR A 63 -5.94 4.05 3.54
C TYR A 63 -5.49 2.85 4.37
N LYS A 64 -6.31 1.79 4.40
CA LYS A 64 -5.94 0.47 4.94
C LYS A 64 -5.63 -0.55 3.84
N CYS A 65 -5.74 -0.11 2.59
CA CYS A 65 -5.54 -0.91 1.40
C CYS A 65 -4.63 -0.16 0.43
N SER A 66 -4.21 -0.86 -0.62
CA SER A 66 -3.48 -0.29 -1.74
C SER A 66 -4.07 -0.84 -3.04
N PRO A 67 -3.81 -0.22 -4.20
CA PRO A 67 -4.26 -0.75 -5.49
C PRO A 67 -3.86 -2.21 -5.71
N SER A 68 -4.61 -2.94 -6.53
CA SER A 68 -4.35 -4.34 -6.81
C SER A 68 -2.92 -4.56 -7.33
N VAL A 69 -2.26 -5.59 -6.83
CA VAL A 69 -0.93 -5.99 -7.29
C VAL A 69 -1.05 -6.80 -8.56
N SER A 70 -0.28 -6.42 -9.58
CA SER A 70 -0.10 -7.12 -10.84
C SER A 70 1.40 -7.34 -11.12
N SER A 71 1.72 -8.00 -12.24
CA SER A 71 3.11 -8.15 -12.70
C SER A 71 3.81 -6.81 -12.94
N ASN A 72 3.04 -5.75 -13.23
CA ASN A 72 3.53 -4.39 -13.48
C ASN A 72 2.70 -3.39 -12.66
N THR A 73 2.78 -3.50 -11.34
CA THR A 73 2.04 -2.62 -10.43
C THR A 73 2.59 -1.19 -10.55
N LYS A 74 1.71 -0.25 -10.91
CA LYS A 74 2.07 1.18 -10.94
C LYS A 74 2.13 1.73 -9.51
N ALA A 75 3.18 2.46 -9.20
CA ALA A 75 3.41 3.09 -7.92
C ALA A 75 4.13 4.44 -8.09
N THR A 76 4.07 5.26 -7.04
CA THR A 76 4.93 6.44 -6.90
C THR A 76 6.13 6.05 -6.06
N LEU A 77 7.33 6.29 -6.59
CA LEU A 77 8.57 6.12 -5.83
C LEU A 77 8.90 7.43 -5.12
N THR A 78 9.10 7.36 -3.81
CA THR A 78 9.59 8.47 -2.98
C THR A 78 10.96 8.09 -2.41
N LEU A 79 11.75 9.09 -2.02
CA LEU A 79 13.05 8.88 -1.39
C LEU A 79 12.90 8.88 0.14
N ASN A 80 13.63 8.01 0.82
CA ASN A 80 13.70 7.91 2.28
C ASN A 80 15.05 7.31 2.66
N SER A 81 15.64 7.75 3.77
CA SER A 81 16.84 7.18 4.36
C SER A 81 16.44 6.29 5.54
N PHE A 82 16.85 5.01 5.48
CA PHE A 82 16.58 4.00 6.51
C PHE A 82 17.72 3.88 7.52
N GLN A 83 18.75 4.72 7.42
CA GLN A 83 19.89 4.71 8.31
C GLN A 83 19.57 5.37 9.65
N LYS A 84 20.38 5.04 10.66
CA LYS A 84 20.24 5.61 11.99
C LYS A 84 20.50 7.12 11.96
N GLY A 85 19.54 7.90 12.46
CA GLY A 85 19.62 9.37 12.45
C GLY A 85 19.19 10.01 11.13
N GLY A 86 18.71 9.20 10.18
CA GLY A 86 18.07 9.67 8.95
C GLY A 86 16.63 10.13 9.16
N ASP A 87 15.96 10.45 8.05
CA ASP A 87 14.58 10.94 7.99
C ASP A 87 13.51 9.86 8.18
N GLY A 88 13.83 8.58 7.97
CA GLY A 88 12.93 7.45 8.21
C GLY A 88 12.53 7.23 9.68
N GLY A 89 13.17 7.95 10.61
CA GLY A 89 12.81 7.95 12.03
C GLY A 89 13.26 6.69 12.77
N GLY A 90 12.35 5.72 12.93
CA GLY A 90 12.59 4.50 13.70
C GLY A 90 13.35 3.42 12.90
N PRO A 91 13.76 2.33 13.56
CA PRO A 91 14.18 1.11 12.88
C PRO A 91 13.01 0.52 12.06
N SER A 92 13.31 -0.19 10.98
CA SER A 92 12.31 -0.73 10.05
C SER A 92 11.46 -1.86 10.66
N GLU A 93 10.18 -1.90 10.32
CA GLU A 93 9.18 -2.79 10.94
C GLU A 93 9.46 -4.29 10.73
N CYS A 94 10.09 -4.70 9.62
CA CYS A 94 10.32 -6.13 9.36
C CYS A 94 11.33 -6.77 10.32
N ASP A 95 12.37 -6.03 10.74
CA ASP A 95 13.53 -6.59 11.45
C ASP A 95 14.02 -5.76 12.64
N ASN A 96 13.37 -4.63 12.94
CA ASN A 96 13.77 -3.68 13.97
C ASN A 96 15.22 -3.17 13.80
N GLN A 97 15.68 -3.04 12.55
CA GLN A 97 17.03 -2.56 12.23
C GLN A 97 17.01 -1.29 11.38
N TYR A 98 18.10 -0.54 11.46
CA TYR A 98 18.42 0.51 10.50
C TYR A 98 19.17 -0.10 9.32
N HIS A 99 18.94 0.41 8.12
CA HIS A 99 19.59 -0.04 6.89
C HIS A 99 20.42 1.11 6.32
N SER A 100 21.63 0.82 5.86
CA SER A 100 22.49 1.85 5.22
C SER A 100 21.83 2.35 3.92
N ASP A 101 21.99 3.64 3.62
CA ASP A 101 21.50 4.24 2.37
C ASP A 101 22.14 3.64 1.11
N ASP A 102 23.28 2.96 1.24
CA ASP A 102 23.92 2.20 0.16
C ASP A 102 23.24 0.85 -0.11
N THR A 103 22.31 0.43 0.76
CA THR A 103 21.59 -0.85 0.63
C THR A 103 20.24 -0.60 -0.06
N PRO A 104 19.95 -1.27 -1.20
CA PRO A 104 18.68 -1.10 -1.90
C PRO A 104 17.54 -1.75 -1.12
N VAL A 105 16.89 -0.96 -0.26
CA VAL A 105 15.75 -1.35 0.56
C VAL A 105 14.56 -0.41 0.33
N VAL A 106 13.35 -0.87 0.64
CA VAL A 106 12.12 -0.09 0.46
C VAL A 106 11.09 -0.33 1.56
N ALA A 107 10.26 0.68 1.77
CA ALA A 107 8.99 0.58 2.48
C ALA A 107 7.83 0.42 1.49
N LEU A 108 6.79 -0.33 1.87
CA LEU A 108 5.56 -0.44 1.07
C LEU A 108 4.39 0.20 1.80
N SER A 109 3.47 0.85 1.06
CA SER A 109 2.21 1.33 1.65
C SER A 109 1.45 0.20 2.34
N THR A 110 0.75 0.48 3.44
CA THR A 110 0.05 -0.48 4.31
C THR A 110 -0.61 -1.67 3.60
N GLY A 111 -1.40 -1.42 2.55
CA GLY A 111 -2.08 -2.49 1.82
C GLY A 111 -1.12 -3.42 1.06
N TRP A 112 -0.06 -2.88 0.47
CA TRP A 112 0.99 -3.66 -0.18
C TRP A 112 1.96 -4.30 0.80
N TYR A 113 2.23 -3.67 1.94
CA TYR A 113 3.03 -4.26 3.02
C TYR A 113 2.37 -5.54 3.57
N SER A 114 1.04 -5.56 3.61
CA SER A 114 0.24 -6.75 3.93
C SER A 114 0.58 -7.32 5.30
N ARG A 115 0.71 -6.45 6.31
CA ARG A 115 1.10 -6.81 7.69
C ARG A 115 2.39 -7.65 7.72
N GLY A 116 3.41 -7.22 6.99
CA GLY A 116 4.69 -7.90 6.90
C GLY A 116 4.71 -9.14 6.00
N GLY A 117 3.61 -9.46 5.29
CA GLY A 117 3.56 -10.60 4.37
C GLY A 117 4.56 -10.52 3.20
N ARG A 118 5.22 -9.37 3.01
CA ARG A 118 6.30 -9.16 2.04
C ARG A 118 7.66 -8.85 2.65
N CYS A 119 7.80 -8.92 3.97
CA CYS A 119 9.08 -8.66 4.62
C CYS A 119 10.20 -9.52 4.04
N HIS A 120 11.33 -8.89 3.76
CA HIS A 120 12.54 -9.47 3.16
C HIS A 120 12.36 -10.08 1.77
N ASN A 121 11.18 -9.92 1.15
CA ASN A 121 11.00 -10.25 -0.25
C ASN A 121 11.63 -9.16 -1.12
N ASN A 122 12.25 -9.58 -2.20
CA ASN A 122 12.78 -8.69 -3.21
C ASN A 122 11.70 -8.30 -4.20
N ILE A 123 11.59 -7.00 -4.49
CA ILE A 123 10.78 -6.47 -5.59
C ILE A 123 11.69 -5.87 -6.66
N VAL A 124 11.19 -5.81 -7.89
CA VAL A 124 11.86 -5.11 -9.00
C VAL A 124 11.14 -3.80 -9.23
N ILE A 125 11.87 -2.70 -9.09
CA ILE A 125 11.37 -1.34 -9.37
C ILE A 125 11.90 -0.96 -10.74
N SER A 126 11.01 -0.54 -11.63
CA SER A 126 11.35 -0.18 -13.01
C SER A 126 10.90 1.24 -13.31
N ALA A 127 11.82 2.09 -13.76
CA ALA A 127 11.57 3.48 -14.14
C ALA A 127 12.58 3.92 -15.20
N ASN A 128 12.15 4.77 -16.15
CA ASN A 128 13.03 5.35 -17.18
C ASN A 128 13.91 4.32 -17.94
N GLY A 129 13.37 3.12 -18.19
CA GLY A 129 14.09 2.04 -18.88
C GLY A 129 15.14 1.31 -18.03
N GLN A 130 15.27 1.65 -16.74
CA GLN A 130 16.14 1.00 -15.78
C GLN A 130 15.33 0.18 -14.78
N SER A 131 15.97 -0.83 -14.19
CA SER A 131 15.38 -1.67 -13.14
C SER A 131 16.37 -1.90 -12.01
N VAL A 132 15.88 -1.89 -10.78
CA VAL A 132 16.66 -2.21 -9.58
C VAL A 132 15.91 -3.23 -8.73
N ARG A 133 16.65 -4.16 -8.12
CA ARG A 133 16.12 -5.08 -7.12
C ARG A 133 16.29 -4.44 -5.75
N ALA A 134 15.20 -4.34 -4.99
CA ALA A 134 15.22 -3.82 -3.63
C ALA A 134 14.47 -4.74 -2.68
N MET A 135 14.95 -4.81 -1.44
CA MET A 135 14.34 -5.63 -0.38
C MET A 135 13.29 -4.83 0.39
N VAL A 136 12.12 -5.41 0.61
CA VAL A 136 11.11 -4.80 1.48
C VAL A 136 11.54 -4.96 2.94
N VAL A 137 11.70 -3.84 3.63
CA VAL A 137 12.11 -3.82 5.05
C VAL A 137 11.12 -3.12 5.95
N ASP A 138 10.20 -2.33 5.40
CA ASP A 138 9.36 -1.45 6.22
C ASP A 138 7.95 -1.21 5.67
N GLU A 139 7.11 -0.63 6.53
CA GLU A 139 5.78 -0.13 6.19
C GLU A 139 5.81 1.40 6.02
N CYS A 140 5.32 1.87 4.89
CA CYS A 140 4.90 3.27 4.74
C CYS A 140 3.44 3.36 5.24
N ASP A 141 3.27 3.67 6.52
CA ASP A 141 1.96 3.65 7.18
C ASP A 141 1.02 4.72 6.58
N SER A 142 -0.04 4.26 5.93
CA SER A 142 -1.06 5.10 5.31
C SER A 142 -2.34 5.26 6.15
N THR A 143 -2.34 4.71 7.37
CA THR A 143 -3.47 4.71 8.31
C THR A 143 -3.36 5.80 9.36
N MET A 144 -2.14 6.26 9.64
CA MET A 144 -1.87 7.30 10.63
C MET A 144 -0.79 8.26 10.15
N GLY A 145 -0.66 9.35 10.89
CA GLY A 145 0.41 10.33 10.77
C GLY A 145 0.65 10.92 12.15
N TYR A 146 1.45 11.97 12.26
CA TYR A 146 1.80 12.59 13.54
C TYR A 146 0.56 12.91 14.42
N ARG A 147 0.23 11.99 15.34
CA ARG A 147 -0.78 12.16 16.39
C ARG A 147 -0.01 12.33 17.68
N ILE A 148 0.02 13.55 18.22
CA ILE A 148 0.37 13.73 19.64
C ILE A 148 -0.68 12.94 20.44
N LYS A 149 -0.27 11.82 21.05
CA LYS A 149 -1.06 11.20 22.12
C LYS A 149 -1.27 12.27 23.18
N GLY A 150 -2.53 12.66 23.39
CA GLY A 150 -2.92 13.57 24.46
C GLY A 150 -2.80 12.90 25.81
#